data_AF-A0A2Z5WTZ1-F1
#
_entry.id   AF-A0A2Z5WTZ1-F1
#
_cell.length_a   1.000
_cell.length_b   1.000
_cell.length_c   1.000
_cell.angle_alpha   90.00
_cell.angle_beta   90.00
_cell.angle_gamma   90.00
#
_symmetry.space_group_name_H-M   'P 1'
#
loop_
_entity.id
_entity.type
_entity.pdbx_description
1 polymer ?
#
loop_
_entity_poly.entity_id
_entity_poly.type
_entity_poly.pdbx_seq_one_letter_code
_entity_poly.pdbx_strand_id
1 'polypeptide(L)'
;MNSLSTDNNKEKILFVSHKNKQCGVYQYGINIIKTIQKSNKYSFIYKECSNREELLETINQLQPNSIIYNHHPQTLPWFNQDLKEKISIPQIGIIHEVTQELVNGLKQDLFDYYIAPDPTLFPNNPIVFKTGRLVPEYVNTYPVPPVITIGSFGFATAGKGFEKLIIAVQDEFDEAIIKLHIPVGEFASLDSQEIISKCKQLVVKPKIKLLISHDFLDDSQLLSFLAQNTINVFLYEEHRNRGISSVIDYALAVNRPIGVTDSNMFRHITSDKSFLENNITIFITNRSADDYGNLGKLKRIIVKIYIILKRMIYSRNFKGKIPGEWLWTKKKVKLKEIINQGTQHLQRFVSEWSPENLIMDYERILDRVLHKLSSNIPIFCSFDKLQLTSVGIPSIILFNRILDNSARDQYKEVINKLRELAPEVIERKIHEANIQQAFVLDTVEKFASQIDKPQMLCIGSFEDTAAISLKKLNYKIEEVDPVINYDLSTFFHNHSTLKGIYNIIFSTSVLEHIRNDELFVTQIVELLDVGGIAILTFDYDDRYHFGDQIPLEDYRLYTQKDLKERILPLLVGCSLVDEPNWDCPNPDFTYVGKYNYTFATLVFQKNNL
;
A
#
# COMPACT_ATOMS: atom_id res chain seq x y z
N MET A 1 24.76 27.15 -17.33
CA MET A 1 24.62 28.15 -16.25
C MET A 1 23.61 29.19 -16.71
N ASN A 2 22.46 29.22 -16.01
CA ASN A 2 21.27 30.10 -16.11
C ASN A 2 19.98 29.26 -16.19
N SER A 3 19.64 28.58 -15.08
CA SER A 3 18.32 27.95 -14.84
C SER A 3 17.68 28.52 -13.56
N LEU A 4 17.82 29.82 -13.35
CA LEU A 4 17.26 30.54 -12.20
C LEU A 4 16.16 31.47 -12.72
N SER A 5 14.92 30.98 -12.86
CA SER A 5 13.68 31.81 -12.77
C SER A 5 12.34 31.09 -13.05
N THR A 6 12.19 29.76 -12.91
CA THR A 6 10.87 29.09 -13.11
C THR A 6 10.10 28.80 -11.81
N ASP A 7 10.68 28.99 -10.62
CA ASP A 7 10.02 28.66 -9.35
C ASP A 7 8.84 29.59 -8.98
N ASN A 8 8.66 30.73 -9.66
CA ASN A 8 7.64 31.72 -9.29
C ASN A 8 6.19 31.37 -9.69
N ASN A 9 5.94 30.26 -10.40
CA ASN A 9 4.60 29.88 -10.87
C ASN A 9 4.00 28.64 -10.21
N LYS A 10 4.66 28.01 -9.22
CA LYS A 10 4.08 26.85 -8.53
C LYS A 10 2.95 27.30 -7.60
N GLU A 11 1.84 26.57 -7.61
CA GLU A 11 0.78 26.76 -6.62
C GLU A 11 1.32 26.47 -5.21
N LYS A 12 0.98 27.34 -4.25
CA LYS A 12 1.50 27.28 -2.88
C LYS A 12 0.58 26.45 -2.01
N ILE A 13 1.13 25.44 -1.34
CA ILE A 13 0.37 24.56 -0.44
C ILE A 13 0.87 24.78 0.98
N LEU A 14 -0.01 25.22 1.87
CA LEU A 14 0.33 25.41 3.27
C LEU A 14 0.15 24.10 4.03
N PHE A 15 1.22 23.56 4.60
CA PHE A 15 1.17 22.40 5.49
C PHE A 15 1.26 22.86 6.95
N VAL A 16 0.21 22.62 7.73
CA VAL A 16 0.06 23.08 9.11
C VAL A 16 0.23 21.93 10.09
N SER A 17 1.05 22.14 11.11
CA SER A 17 1.11 21.26 12.29
C SER A 17 1.18 22.05 13.60
N HIS A 18 1.33 21.33 14.71
CA HIS A 18 1.48 21.90 16.05
C HIS A 18 2.95 22.05 16.42
N LYS A 19 3.28 22.84 17.45
CA LYS A 19 4.67 23.12 17.87
C LYS A 19 5.34 22.01 18.70
N ASN A 20 4.58 21.03 19.18
CA ASN A 20 5.13 19.99 20.07
C ASN A 20 5.88 18.91 19.27
N LYS A 21 7.20 18.89 19.42
CA LYS A 21 8.08 18.00 18.65
C LYS A 21 8.10 16.56 19.15
N GLN A 22 7.83 16.31 20.42
CA GLN A 22 7.93 14.98 21.04
C GLN A 22 6.61 14.21 20.93
N CYS A 23 6.04 14.18 19.73
CA CYS A 23 4.75 13.55 19.44
C CYS A 23 4.79 12.77 18.13
N GLY A 24 4.21 11.57 18.11
CA GLY A 24 4.17 10.73 16.90
C GLY A 24 3.45 11.41 15.72
N VAL A 25 2.41 12.19 15.99
CA VAL A 25 1.70 12.99 14.97
C VAL A 25 2.64 14.05 14.38
N TYR A 26 3.43 14.74 15.21
CA TYR A 26 4.38 15.74 14.74
C TYR A 26 5.46 15.11 13.86
N GLN A 27 6.10 14.03 14.34
CA GLN A 27 7.17 13.35 13.61
C GLN A 27 6.66 12.79 12.28
N TYR A 28 5.46 12.21 12.26
CA TYR A 28 4.80 11.83 11.02
C TYR A 28 4.68 13.02 10.06
N GLY A 29 4.10 14.14 10.51
CA GLY A 29 3.91 15.32 9.66
C GLY A 29 5.21 15.90 9.13
N ILE A 30 6.27 15.93 9.96
CA ILE A 30 7.60 16.38 9.56
C ILE A 30 8.19 15.51 8.45
N ASN A 31 8.04 14.19 8.54
CA ASN A 31 8.59 13.28 7.54
C ASN A 31 7.85 13.40 6.21
N ILE A 32 6.53 13.55 6.26
CA ILE A 32 5.71 13.84 5.08
C ILE A 32 6.14 15.17 4.45
N ILE A 33 6.18 16.27 5.20
CA ILE A 33 6.45 17.60 4.62
C ILE A 33 7.86 17.70 4.03
N LYS A 34 8.89 17.16 4.72
CA LYS A 34 10.26 17.09 4.19
C LYS A 34 10.33 16.36 2.85
N THR A 35 9.48 15.34 2.67
CA THR A 35 9.42 14.54 1.45
C THR A 35 8.71 15.31 0.34
N ILE A 36 7.48 15.77 0.58
CA ILE A 36 6.67 16.43 -0.46
C ILE A 36 7.21 17.81 -0.86
N GLN A 37 8.05 18.44 -0.04
CA GLN A 37 8.82 19.64 -0.42
C GLN A 37 9.77 19.41 -1.61
N LYS A 38 10.10 18.15 -1.94
CA LYS A 38 10.87 17.80 -3.14
C LYS A 38 10.01 17.83 -4.43
N SER A 39 8.70 18.10 -4.33
CA SER A 39 7.79 18.21 -5.47
C SER A 39 8.27 19.26 -6.49
N ASN A 40 8.23 18.87 -7.77
CA ASN A 40 8.49 19.79 -8.86
C ASN A 40 7.22 20.53 -9.33
N LYS A 41 6.04 20.07 -8.89
CA LYS A 41 4.74 20.60 -9.31
C LYS A 41 4.19 21.66 -8.37
N TYR A 42 4.28 21.42 -7.06
CA TYR A 42 3.72 22.29 -6.03
C TYR A 42 4.81 22.88 -5.11
N SER A 43 4.55 24.06 -4.56
CA SER A 43 5.41 24.70 -3.56
C SER A 43 4.84 24.48 -2.16
N PHE A 44 5.32 23.46 -1.46
CA PHE A 44 4.89 23.15 -0.09
C PHE A 44 5.58 24.01 0.96
N ILE A 45 4.80 24.69 1.81
CA ILE A 45 5.28 25.58 2.85
C ILE A 45 4.85 25.03 4.22
N TYR A 46 5.81 24.72 5.08
CA TYR A 46 5.54 24.22 6.43
C TYR A 46 5.36 25.35 7.44
N LYS A 47 4.32 25.26 8.28
CA LYS A 47 4.11 26.16 9.42
C LYS A 47 3.58 25.41 10.65
N GLU A 48 4.05 25.83 11.81
CA GLU A 48 3.55 25.37 13.10
C GLU A 48 2.64 26.44 13.71
N CYS A 49 1.37 26.12 13.91
CA CYS A 49 0.38 27.03 14.48
C CYS A 49 -0.11 26.51 15.83
N SER A 50 -0.21 27.38 16.83
CA SER A 50 -0.70 27.04 18.17
C SER A 50 -2.14 27.47 18.42
N ASN A 51 -2.69 28.32 17.56
CA ASN A 51 -4.03 28.86 17.67
C ASN A 51 -4.55 29.32 16.31
N ARG A 52 -5.79 29.79 16.31
CA ARG A 52 -6.51 30.28 15.14
C ARG A 52 -5.88 31.55 14.56
N GLU A 53 -5.44 32.47 15.39
CA GLU A 53 -4.90 33.77 14.98
C GLU A 53 -3.60 33.59 14.18
N GLU A 54 -2.68 32.74 14.67
CA GLU A 54 -1.43 32.39 13.97
C GLU A 54 -1.70 31.77 12.59
N LEU A 55 -2.73 30.92 12.48
CA LEU A 55 -3.13 30.34 11.19
C LEU A 55 -3.65 31.42 10.22
N LEU A 56 -4.55 32.29 10.68
CA LEU A 56 -5.12 33.33 9.82
C LEU A 56 -4.07 34.35 9.37
N GLU A 57 -3.15 34.74 10.25
CA GLU A 57 -2.00 35.60 9.89
C GLU A 57 -1.12 34.92 8.84
N THR A 58 -0.83 33.63 9.01
CA THR A 58 -0.06 32.82 8.06
C THR A 58 -0.73 32.76 6.70
N ILE A 59 -2.05 32.51 6.65
CA ILE A 59 -2.82 32.49 5.40
C ILE A 59 -2.76 33.86 4.71
N ASN A 60 -2.97 34.94 5.46
CA ASN A 60 -2.91 36.30 4.93
C ASN A 60 -1.53 36.65 4.36
N GLN A 61 -0.45 36.20 5.02
CA GLN A 61 0.92 36.45 4.59
C GLN A 61 1.30 35.64 3.34
N LEU A 62 0.93 34.35 3.30
CA LEU A 62 1.41 33.42 2.27
C LEU A 62 0.50 33.35 1.04
N GLN A 63 -0.79 33.65 1.21
CA GLN A 63 -1.85 33.50 0.20
C GLN A 63 -1.79 32.11 -0.49
N PRO A 64 -1.91 31.00 0.27
CA PRO A 64 -1.79 29.66 -0.31
C PRO A 64 -3.02 29.28 -1.15
N ASN A 65 -2.84 28.38 -2.11
CA ASN A 65 -3.89 27.80 -2.95
C ASN A 65 -4.71 26.74 -2.20
N SER A 66 -4.11 26.02 -1.24
CA SER A 66 -4.78 25.06 -0.37
C SER A 66 -4.01 24.88 0.95
N ILE A 67 -4.68 24.30 1.96
CA ILE A 67 -4.10 23.98 3.27
C ILE A 67 -4.23 22.48 3.55
N ILE A 68 -3.14 21.86 3.96
CA ILE A 68 -3.09 20.50 4.51
C ILE A 68 -2.83 20.60 6.02
N TYR A 69 -3.71 20.02 6.82
CA TYR A 69 -3.59 19.95 8.27
C TYR A 69 -3.10 18.57 8.71
N ASN A 70 -1.96 18.53 9.38
CA ASN A 70 -1.51 17.35 10.11
C ASN A 70 -2.31 17.21 11.42
N HIS A 71 -3.58 16.79 11.29
CA HIS A 71 -4.60 16.98 12.31
C HIS A 71 -4.77 15.77 13.23
N HIS A 72 -4.76 16.05 14.53
CA HIS A 72 -5.29 15.16 15.55
C HIS A 72 -6.04 16.03 16.58
N PRO A 73 -7.19 15.60 17.12
CA PRO A 73 -7.99 16.42 18.04
C PRO A 73 -7.20 16.91 19.27
N GLN A 74 -6.21 16.15 19.72
CA GLN A 74 -5.35 16.54 20.85
C GLN A 74 -4.24 17.53 20.47
N THR A 75 -3.83 17.59 19.20
CA THR A 75 -2.70 18.43 18.76
C THR A 75 -3.13 19.74 18.13
N LEU A 76 -4.32 19.78 17.52
CA LEU A 76 -4.94 21.00 16.96
C LEU A 76 -6.37 21.22 17.51
N PRO A 77 -6.57 21.29 18.85
CA PRO A 77 -7.91 21.35 19.46
C PRO A 77 -8.67 22.64 19.15
N TRP A 78 -7.98 23.67 18.68
CA TRP A 78 -8.54 24.97 18.31
C TRP A 78 -9.15 24.98 16.91
N PHE A 79 -8.91 23.95 16.09
CA PHE A 79 -9.48 23.85 14.75
C PHE A 79 -10.91 23.29 14.83
N ASN A 80 -11.87 24.01 14.28
CA ASN A 80 -13.30 23.68 14.36
C ASN A 80 -14.06 24.22 13.13
N GLN A 81 -15.35 23.90 13.05
CA GLN A 81 -16.21 24.27 11.92
C GLN A 81 -16.31 25.80 11.71
N ASP A 82 -16.40 26.61 12.78
CA ASP A 82 -16.43 28.09 12.67
C ASP A 82 -15.16 28.64 11.99
N LEU A 83 -14.00 28.04 12.28
CA LEU A 83 -12.76 28.41 11.61
C LEU A 83 -12.73 27.93 10.16
N LYS A 84 -13.17 26.69 9.91
CA LYS A 84 -13.26 26.13 8.55
C LYS A 84 -14.07 27.04 7.62
N GLU A 85 -15.25 27.49 8.07
CA GLU A 85 -16.16 28.35 7.31
C GLU A 85 -15.59 29.75 6.99
N LYS A 86 -14.58 30.21 7.74
CA LYS A 86 -13.92 31.51 7.53
C LYS A 86 -12.79 31.48 6.52
N ILE A 87 -12.35 30.29 6.10
CA ILE A 87 -11.24 30.09 5.17
C ILE A 87 -11.84 29.61 3.85
N SER A 88 -11.69 30.41 2.79
CA SER A 88 -12.33 30.15 1.48
C SER A 88 -11.55 29.22 0.55
N ILE A 89 -10.28 28.95 0.86
CA ILE A 89 -9.43 28.04 0.09
C ILE A 89 -9.65 26.58 0.52
N PRO A 90 -9.44 25.58 -0.37
CA PRO A 90 -9.65 24.18 -0.04
C PRO A 90 -8.81 23.71 1.16
N GLN A 91 -9.46 23.02 2.09
CA GLN A 91 -8.88 22.54 3.35
C GLN A 91 -8.87 21.01 3.41
N ILE A 92 -7.70 20.42 3.66
CA ILE A 92 -7.47 18.98 3.65
C ILE A 92 -6.96 18.52 5.01
N GLY A 93 -7.63 17.56 5.66
CA GLY A 93 -7.20 17.01 6.95
C GLY A 93 -6.55 15.63 6.84
N ILE A 94 -5.34 15.45 7.37
CA ILE A 94 -4.75 14.11 7.56
C ILE A 94 -5.38 13.45 8.79
N ILE A 95 -5.92 12.23 8.64
CA ILE A 95 -6.58 11.47 9.71
C ILE A 95 -5.72 10.30 10.20
N HIS A 96 -5.12 10.43 11.37
CA HIS A 96 -4.16 9.45 11.92
C HIS A 96 -4.81 8.17 12.48
N GLU A 97 -5.94 8.33 13.17
CA GLU A 97 -6.68 7.22 13.76
C GLU A 97 -7.90 6.94 12.87
N VAL A 98 -7.71 6.06 11.88
CA VAL A 98 -8.69 5.83 10.82
C VAL A 98 -9.11 4.36 10.74
N THR A 99 -10.41 4.16 10.53
CA THR A 99 -11.05 2.87 10.22
C THR A 99 -11.89 3.01 8.95
N GLN A 100 -12.27 1.90 8.34
CA GLN A 100 -13.13 1.92 7.15
C GLN A 100 -14.51 2.53 7.45
N GLU A 101 -15.09 2.24 8.62
CA GLU A 101 -16.35 2.82 9.06
C GLU A 101 -16.26 4.35 9.15
N LEU A 102 -15.16 4.87 9.72
CA LEU A 102 -14.93 6.30 9.78
C LEU A 102 -14.86 6.90 8.38
N VAL A 103 -14.03 6.34 7.48
CA VAL A 103 -13.89 6.84 6.09
C VAL A 103 -15.24 6.89 5.36
N ASN A 104 -16.03 5.84 5.49
CA ASN A 104 -17.34 5.76 4.85
C ASN A 104 -18.32 6.81 5.40
N GLY A 105 -18.21 7.15 6.69
CA GLY A 105 -19.09 8.10 7.37
C GLY A 105 -18.62 9.56 7.34
N LEU A 106 -17.40 9.84 6.87
CA LEU A 106 -16.84 11.21 6.86
C LEU A 106 -17.67 12.16 5.99
N LYS A 107 -17.89 13.36 6.53
CA LYS A 107 -18.58 14.49 5.87
C LYS A 107 -17.65 15.69 5.79
N GLN A 108 -18.05 16.71 5.05
CA GLN A 108 -17.28 17.95 4.89
C GLN A 108 -17.40 18.91 6.09
N ASP A 109 -17.67 18.40 7.30
CA ASP A 109 -17.99 19.20 8.47
C ASP A 109 -16.73 19.90 9.03
N LEU A 110 -15.59 19.18 9.09
CA LEU A 110 -14.34 19.71 9.62
C LEU A 110 -13.36 20.15 8.51
N PHE A 111 -13.26 19.39 7.43
CA PHE A 111 -12.42 19.69 6.28
C PHE A 111 -13.20 19.48 4.98
N ASP A 112 -12.77 20.10 3.88
CA ASP A 112 -13.39 19.86 2.57
C ASP A 112 -13.01 18.48 2.02
N TYR A 113 -11.79 18.04 2.34
CA TYR A 113 -11.23 16.75 1.96
C TYR A 113 -10.40 16.15 3.09
N TYR A 114 -10.12 14.85 2.99
CA TYR A 114 -9.35 14.09 3.97
C TYR A 114 -8.27 13.26 3.29
N ILE A 115 -7.14 13.09 3.97
CA ILE A 115 -6.07 12.16 3.60
C ILE A 115 -6.00 11.05 4.66
N ALA A 116 -6.23 9.82 4.23
CA ALA A 116 -6.14 8.63 5.05
C ALA A 116 -4.81 7.88 4.75
N PRO A 117 -3.82 7.93 5.66
CA PRO A 117 -2.49 7.37 5.42
C PRO A 117 -2.41 5.86 5.67
N ASP A 118 -3.54 5.17 5.52
CA ASP A 118 -3.67 3.73 5.68
C ASP A 118 -4.00 3.07 4.33
N PRO A 119 -3.02 2.39 3.71
CA PRO A 119 -3.18 1.82 2.37
C PRO A 119 -4.17 0.65 2.32
N THR A 120 -4.65 0.16 3.48
CA THR A 120 -5.64 -0.93 3.54
C THR A 120 -7.08 -0.46 3.43
N LEU A 121 -7.31 0.85 3.47
CA LEU A 121 -8.63 1.42 3.35
C LEU A 121 -9.09 1.45 1.89
N PHE A 122 -10.40 1.41 1.73
CA PHE A 122 -11.10 1.53 0.46
C PHE A 122 -11.71 2.94 0.38
N PRO A 123 -11.21 3.81 -0.51
CA PRO A 123 -11.71 5.17 -0.64
C PRO A 123 -13.02 5.17 -1.44
N ASN A 124 -14.13 4.78 -0.80
CA ASN A 124 -15.48 4.82 -1.40
C ASN A 124 -16.17 6.17 -1.22
N ASN A 125 -15.56 7.04 -0.44
CA ASN A 125 -16.03 8.39 -0.15
C ASN A 125 -15.22 9.38 -1.00
N PRO A 126 -15.84 10.13 -1.93
CA PRO A 126 -15.13 10.97 -2.89
C PRO A 126 -14.34 12.12 -2.27
N ILE A 127 -14.58 12.44 -1.00
CA ILE A 127 -13.82 13.47 -0.27
C ILE A 127 -12.63 12.89 0.52
N VAL A 128 -12.42 11.57 0.49
CA VAL A 128 -11.34 10.89 1.22
C VAL A 128 -10.36 10.30 0.24
N PHE A 129 -9.12 10.78 0.29
CA PHE A 129 -8.02 10.27 -0.49
C PHE A 129 -7.18 9.31 0.35
N LYS A 130 -6.79 8.19 -0.24
CA LYS A 130 -5.81 7.27 0.33
C LYS A 130 -4.42 7.66 -0.14
N THR A 131 -3.42 7.50 0.74
CA THR A 131 -2.01 7.55 0.36
C THR A 131 -1.31 6.27 0.78
N GLY A 132 -0.17 5.99 0.17
CA GLY A 132 0.80 5.03 0.68
C GLY A 132 1.39 5.45 2.05
N ARG A 133 2.31 4.63 2.55
CA ARG A 133 3.18 5.01 3.67
C ARG A 133 4.42 5.73 3.14
N LEU A 134 5.23 6.25 4.06
CA LEU A 134 6.56 6.76 3.76
C LEU A 134 7.58 5.89 4.46
N VAL A 135 8.38 5.12 3.72
CA VAL A 135 9.59 4.48 4.20
C VAL A 135 10.74 5.49 4.06
N PRO A 136 11.36 5.95 5.17
CA PRO A 136 12.43 6.92 5.10
C PRO A 136 13.63 6.41 4.28
N GLU A 137 14.29 7.31 3.55
CA GLU A 137 15.54 6.99 2.84
C GLU A 137 16.63 6.66 3.87
N TYR A 138 17.22 5.47 3.74
CA TYR A 138 18.31 5.05 4.62
C TYR A 138 19.21 4.02 3.95
N VAL A 139 20.52 4.24 4.05
CA VAL A 139 21.53 3.27 3.61
C VAL A 139 22.09 2.56 4.83
N ASN A 140 21.75 1.28 4.99
CA ASN A 140 22.27 0.49 6.10
C ASN A 140 23.73 0.11 5.87
N THR A 141 24.63 0.76 6.61
CA THR A 141 26.08 0.48 6.60
C THR A 141 26.55 -0.43 7.73
N TYR A 142 25.64 -0.89 8.61
CA TYR A 142 25.99 -1.72 9.75
C TYR A 142 26.03 -3.21 9.36
N PRO A 143 27.09 -3.95 9.71
CA PRO A 143 27.10 -5.41 9.54
C PRO A 143 26.08 -6.07 10.47
N VAL A 144 25.66 -7.29 10.13
CA VAL A 144 24.84 -8.09 11.05
C VAL A 144 25.67 -8.36 12.33
N PRO A 145 25.14 -8.08 13.54
CA PRO A 145 25.88 -8.34 14.77
C PRO A 145 26.23 -9.82 14.93
N PRO A 146 27.42 -10.16 15.48
CA PRO A 146 27.83 -11.55 15.67
C PRO A 146 27.01 -12.27 16.75
N VAL A 147 26.45 -11.52 17.71
CA VAL A 147 25.49 -12.02 18.70
C VAL A 147 24.10 -11.57 18.27
N ILE A 148 23.13 -12.50 18.22
CA ILE A 148 21.75 -12.21 17.84
C ILE A 148 21.23 -11.04 18.69
N THR A 149 20.94 -9.94 18.01
CA THR A 149 20.47 -8.70 18.64
C THR A 149 19.06 -8.41 18.17
N ILE A 150 18.10 -8.38 19.10
CA ILE A 150 16.68 -8.19 18.83
C ILE A 150 16.26 -6.81 19.32
N GLY A 151 15.82 -5.95 18.40
CA GLY A 151 15.44 -4.57 18.67
C GLY A 151 13.94 -4.35 18.77
N SER A 152 13.52 -3.38 19.57
CA SER A 152 12.18 -2.80 19.52
C SER A 152 12.20 -1.35 20.01
N PHE A 153 11.23 -0.56 19.59
CA PHE A 153 11.09 0.81 20.06
C PHE A 153 9.64 1.28 20.17
N GLY A 154 9.43 2.31 20.98
CA GLY A 154 8.14 2.99 21.11
C GLY A 154 7.95 3.57 22.51
N PHE A 155 7.02 4.51 22.65
CA PHE A 155 6.65 5.05 23.96
C PHE A 155 6.13 3.95 24.89
N ALA A 156 6.39 4.10 26.19
CA ALA A 156 6.06 3.12 27.22
C ALA A 156 4.55 3.07 27.55
N THR A 157 3.72 2.72 26.57
CA THR A 157 2.28 2.54 26.78
C THR A 157 1.97 1.06 26.97
N ALA A 158 0.93 0.76 27.75
CA ALA A 158 0.35 -0.58 27.78
C ALA A 158 0.00 -1.03 26.34
N GLY A 159 0.13 -2.34 26.07
CA GLY A 159 -0.18 -2.91 24.76
C GLY A 159 0.95 -2.85 23.72
N LYS A 160 2.12 -2.24 24.01
CA LYS A 160 3.29 -2.28 23.09
C LYS A 160 4.00 -3.63 23.05
N GLY A 161 3.84 -4.40 24.12
CA GLY A 161 4.35 -5.76 24.20
C GLY A 161 5.87 -5.89 24.33
N PHE A 162 6.52 -4.99 25.06
CA PHE A 162 7.96 -5.11 25.34
C PHE A 162 8.27 -6.33 26.21
N GLU A 163 7.46 -6.59 27.23
CA GLU A 163 7.48 -7.82 28.01
C GLU A 163 7.35 -9.04 27.09
N LYS A 164 6.63 -8.85 25.97
CA LYS A 164 6.44 -9.90 24.98
C LYS A 164 7.65 -10.35 24.26
N LEU A 165 8.46 -9.36 23.94
CA LEU A 165 9.73 -9.62 23.33
C LEU A 165 10.66 -10.38 24.27
N ILE A 166 10.71 -9.98 25.56
CA ILE A 166 11.60 -10.63 26.53
C ILE A 166 11.30 -12.12 26.64
N ILE A 167 10.04 -12.47 26.86
CA ILE A 167 9.61 -13.86 27.01
C ILE A 167 9.91 -14.67 25.74
N ALA A 168 9.60 -14.12 24.57
CA ALA A 168 9.85 -14.76 23.29
C ALA A 168 11.33 -15.09 23.06
N VAL A 169 12.22 -14.14 23.33
CA VAL A 169 13.66 -14.32 23.16
C VAL A 169 14.20 -15.38 24.13
N GLN A 170 13.75 -15.37 25.39
CA GLN A 170 14.19 -16.39 26.34
C GLN A 170 13.74 -17.80 26.01
N ASP A 171 12.60 -17.93 25.34
CA ASP A 171 12.07 -19.23 24.91
C ASP A 171 12.91 -19.84 23.77
N GLU A 172 13.49 -19.00 22.90
CA GLU A 172 14.11 -19.46 21.64
C GLU A 172 15.63 -19.40 21.61
N PHE A 173 16.24 -18.54 22.42
CA PHE A 173 17.68 -18.30 22.41
C PHE A 173 18.30 -18.62 23.77
N ASP A 174 19.54 -19.11 23.74
CA ASP A 174 20.36 -19.27 24.94
C ASP A 174 21.28 -18.08 25.17
N GLU A 175 21.68 -17.40 24.09
CA GLU A 175 22.49 -16.19 24.07
C GLU A 175 21.88 -15.18 23.08
N ALA A 176 21.63 -13.96 23.55
CA ALA A 176 21.05 -12.87 22.76
C ALA A 176 21.23 -11.52 23.46
N ILE A 177 21.13 -10.44 22.69
CA ILE A 177 21.00 -9.07 23.20
C ILE A 177 19.62 -8.54 22.82
N ILE A 178 18.86 -8.08 23.80
CA ILE A 178 17.59 -7.39 23.58
C ILE A 178 17.84 -5.90 23.74
N LYS A 179 17.54 -5.10 22.71
CA LYS A 179 17.63 -3.65 22.74
C LYS A 179 16.24 -3.03 22.69
N LEU A 180 15.85 -2.34 23.75
CA LEU A 180 14.60 -1.58 23.79
C LEU A 180 14.92 -0.08 23.79
N HIS A 181 14.31 0.64 22.86
CA HIS A 181 14.34 2.09 22.85
C HIS A 181 12.98 2.64 23.29
N ILE A 182 12.92 3.16 24.52
CA ILE A 182 11.68 3.56 25.18
C ILE A 182 11.82 5.04 25.59
N PRO A 183 11.58 5.98 24.66
CA PRO A 183 11.73 7.40 24.94
C PRO A 183 10.67 7.87 25.95
N VAL A 184 11.03 8.89 26.75
CA VAL A 184 10.07 9.61 27.59
C VAL A 184 9.25 10.52 26.68
N GLY A 185 7.94 10.30 26.58
CA GLY A 185 7.04 11.12 25.78
C GLY A 185 6.31 12.14 26.64
N GLU A 186 6.10 13.35 26.13
CA GLU A 186 5.39 14.42 26.85
C GLU A 186 3.92 14.08 27.12
N PHE A 187 3.31 13.27 26.26
CA PHE A 187 1.93 12.78 26.39
C PHE A 187 1.81 11.32 26.84
N ALA A 188 2.93 10.64 27.13
CA ALA A 188 2.94 9.24 27.57
C ALA A 188 3.04 9.17 29.09
N SER A 189 2.17 8.38 29.73
CA SER A 189 1.99 8.32 31.19
C SER A 189 3.23 7.86 31.97
N LEU A 190 3.16 8.06 33.29
CA LEU A 190 4.11 7.65 34.35
C LEU A 190 4.42 6.12 34.39
N ASP A 191 3.78 5.30 33.56
CA ASP A 191 3.88 3.82 33.57
C ASP A 191 5.20 3.26 33.00
N SER A 192 6.07 4.13 32.47
CA SER A 192 7.35 3.70 31.89
C SER A 192 8.22 2.89 32.84
N GLN A 193 8.31 3.30 34.11
CA GLN A 193 9.13 2.62 35.11
C GLN A 193 8.61 1.23 35.46
N GLU A 194 7.29 1.03 35.45
CA GLU A 194 6.68 -0.26 35.73
C GLU A 194 7.00 -1.26 34.60
N ILE A 195 6.80 -0.85 33.35
CA ILE A 195 7.11 -1.68 32.17
C ILE A 195 8.60 -2.03 32.13
N ILE A 196 9.48 -1.07 32.39
CA ILE A 196 10.93 -1.29 32.45
C ILE A 196 11.29 -2.29 33.55
N SER A 197 10.72 -2.12 34.75
CA SER A 197 10.94 -3.02 35.89
C SER A 197 10.49 -4.44 35.55
N LYS A 198 9.31 -4.60 34.95
CA LYS A 198 8.79 -5.90 34.47
C LYS A 198 9.74 -6.53 33.45
N CYS A 199 10.18 -5.78 32.44
CA CYS A 199 11.12 -6.28 31.43
C CYS A 199 12.43 -6.77 32.06
N LYS A 200 13.02 -6.00 32.98
CA LYS A 200 14.24 -6.39 33.71
C LYS A 200 14.04 -7.66 34.54
N GLN A 201 12.88 -7.80 35.21
CA GLN A 201 12.57 -8.97 36.03
C GLN A 201 12.35 -10.25 35.22
N LEU A 202 11.93 -10.12 33.97
CA LEU A 202 11.66 -11.24 33.07
C LEU A 202 12.95 -11.86 32.52
N VAL A 203 14.08 -11.15 32.46
CA VAL A 203 15.37 -11.70 32.04
C VAL A 203 15.93 -12.63 33.13
N VAL A 204 16.14 -13.91 32.80
CA VAL A 204 16.69 -14.92 33.72
C VAL A 204 17.85 -15.73 33.14
N LYS A 205 17.93 -15.89 31.80
CA LYS A 205 19.05 -16.63 31.20
C LYS A 205 20.32 -15.77 31.26
N PRO A 206 21.46 -16.29 31.77
CA PRO A 206 22.63 -15.47 32.08
C PRO A 206 23.32 -14.86 30.85
N LYS A 207 23.17 -15.48 29.67
CA LYS A 207 23.71 -14.99 28.40
C LYS A 207 22.72 -14.14 27.60
N ILE A 208 21.53 -13.85 28.14
CA ILE A 208 20.59 -12.90 27.56
C ILE A 208 20.77 -11.55 28.25
N LYS A 209 21.14 -10.53 27.49
CA LYS A 209 21.34 -9.17 27.98
C LYS A 209 20.17 -8.29 27.55
N LEU A 210 19.70 -7.42 28.44
CA LEU A 210 18.68 -6.41 28.14
C LEU A 210 19.29 -5.03 28.26
N LEU A 211 19.24 -4.27 27.17
CA LEU A 211 19.69 -2.89 27.07
C LEU A 211 18.47 -2.01 26.82
N ILE A 212 18.29 -0.97 27.64
CA ILE A 212 17.17 -0.03 27.53
C ILE A 212 17.74 1.38 27.43
N SER A 213 17.26 2.16 26.47
CA SER A 213 17.61 3.57 26.27
C SER A 213 16.35 4.44 26.29
N HIS A 214 16.52 5.72 26.66
CA HIS A 214 15.41 6.65 26.94
C HIS A 214 15.52 8.01 26.26
N ASP A 215 16.67 8.31 25.66
CA ASP A 215 16.88 9.60 24.99
C ASP A 215 15.91 9.74 23.83
N PHE A 216 15.47 10.96 23.53
CA PHE A 216 14.68 11.16 22.31
C PHE A 216 15.64 11.13 21.11
N LEU A 217 15.57 10.05 20.31
CA LEU A 217 16.38 9.92 19.09
C LEU A 217 15.71 10.68 17.94
N ASP A 218 16.52 11.40 17.16
CA ASP A 218 16.07 11.89 15.85
C ASP A 218 15.92 10.73 14.84
N ASP A 219 15.37 11.01 13.65
CA ASP A 219 15.12 10.01 12.61
C ASP A 219 16.38 9.20 12.25
N SER A 220 17.53 9.87 12.10
CA SER A 220 18.79 9.23 11.70
C SER A 220 19.35 8.33 12.80
N GLN A 221 19.27 8.79 14.04
CA GLN A 221 19.67 8.03 15.22
C GLN A 221 18.76 6.82 15.44
N LEU A 222 17.44 6.97 15.25
CA LEU A 222 16.48 5.87 15.35
C LEU A 222 16.71 4.81 14.27
N LEU A 223 16.91 5.22 13.02
CA LEU A 223 17.26 4.31 11.92
C LEU A 223 18.60 3.60 12.21
N SER A 224 19.60 4.32 12.71
CA SER A 224 20.87 3.73 13.14
C SER A 224 20.71 2.72 14.27
N PHE A 225 19.82 2.99 15.23
CA PHE A 225 19.48 2.05 16.30
C PHE A 225 18.87 0.76 15.73
N LEU A 226 17.92 0.88 14.80
CA LEU A 226 17.24 -0.27 14.19
C LEU A 226 18.18 -1.09 13.28
N ALA A 227 19.07 -0.43 12.55
CA ALA A 227 20.03 -1.04 11.63
C ALA A 227 21.09 -1.91 12.32
N GLN A 228 21.42 -1.57 13.56
CA GLN A 228 22.35 -2.31 14.43
C GLN A 228 21.75 -3.60 15.00
N ASN A 229 20.49 -3.91 14.73
CA ASN A 229 19.85 -5.13 15.20
C ASN A 229 19.96 -6.23 14.12
N THR A 230 19.94 -7.49 14.56
CA THR A 230 19.76 -8.65 13.67
C THR A 230 18.33 -8.70 13.14
N ILE A 231 17.34 -8.37 13.98
CA ILE A 231 15.91 -8.34 13.67
C ILE A 231 15.22 -7.26 14.53
N ASN A 232 14.21 -6.60 13.97
CA ASN A 232 13.36 -5.65 14.69
C ASN A 232 11.98 -6.26 14.95
N VAL A 233 11.48 -6.22 16.19
CA VAL A 233 10.28 -6.96 16.59
C VAL A 233 9.29 -6.06 17.34
N PHE A 234 8.02 -6.08 16.93
CA PHE A 234 6.94 -5.26 17.48
C PHE A 234 5.71 -6.11 17.82
N LEU A 235 5.43 -6.32 19.09
CA LEU A 235 4.42 -7.29 19.55
C LEU A 235 3.20 -6.61 20.16
N TYR A 236 2.61 -5.69 19.40
CA TYR A 236 1.49 -4.89 19.86
C TYR A 236 0.26 -5.76 20.14
N GLU A 237 -0.53 -5.33 21.10
CA GLU A 237 -1.83 -5.92 21.43
C GLU A 237 -2.90 -5.54 20.41
N GLU A 238 -4.00 -6.28 20.46
CA GLU A 238 -5.12 -6.08 19.55
C GLU A 238 -5.98 -4.91 20.04
N HIS A 239 -6.12 -3.91 19.18
CA HIS A 239 -6.98 -2.75 19.39
C HIS A 239 -7.74 -2.44 18.11
N ARG A 240 -9.00 -2.88 18.03
CA ARG A 240 -9.81 -2.82 16.80
C ARG A 240 -10.03 -1.40 16.26
N ASN A 241 -10.01 -0.39 17.14
CA ASN A 241 -10.32 0.99 16.80
C ASN A 241 -9.08 1.89 16.68
N ARG A 242 -7.91 1.31 16.39
CA ARG A 242 -6.65 2.06 16.21
C ARG A 242 -6.24 2.13 14.74
N GLY A 243 -5.66 3.27 14.38
CA GLY A 243 -4.91 3.47 13.15
C GLY A 243 -3.70 2.56 13.08
N ILE A 244 -3.04 2.56 11.92
CA ILE A 244 -1.82 1.78 11.72
C ILE A 244 -0.60 2.41 12.40
N SER A 245 0.40 1.59 12.72
CA SER A 245 1.61 2.04 13.40
C SER A 245 2.74 2.40 12.43
N SER A 246 3.37 3.56 12.66
CA SER A 246 4.54 4.02 11.91
C SER A 246 5.86 3.31 12.25
N VAL A 247 5.90 2.42 13.26
CA VAL A 247 7.15 1.70 13.57
C VAL A 247 7.64 0.83 12.43
N ILE A 248 6.70 0.36 11.59
CA ILE A 248 7.00 -0.46 10.41
C ILE A 248 7.69 0.37 9.33
N ASP A 249 7.29 1.62 9.15
CA ASP A 249 7.89 2.55 8.19
C ASP A 249 9.43 2.63 8.39
N TYR A 250 9.88 2.82 9.63
CA TYR A 250 11.30 2.86 9.99
C TYR A 250 11.98 1.49 9.95
N ALA A 251 11.27 0.44 10.33
CA ALA A 251 11.83 -0.91 10.35
C ALA A 251 12.10 -1.44 8.93
N LEU A 252 11.26 -1.07 7.96
CA LEU A 252 11.46 -1.37 6.54
C LEU A 252 12.70 -0.66 5.99
N ALA A 253 12.90 0.62 6.34
CA ALA A 253 14.00 1.45 5.84
C ALA A 253 15.40 0.87 6.12
N VAL A 254 15.57 0.15 7.24
CA VAL A 254 16.89 -0.37 7.64
C VAL A 254 17.25 -1.72 7.01
N ASN A 255 16.38 -2.29 6.18
CA ASN A 255 16.58 -3.57 5.49
C ASN A 255 17.06 -4.69 6.45
N ARG A 256 16.36 -4.84 7.57
CA ARG A 256 16.51 -5.96 8.51
C ARG A 256 15.23 -6.77 8.58
N PRO A 257 15.30 -8.08 8.90
CA PRO A 257 14.11 -8.86 9.21
C PRO A 257 13.22 -8.15 10.23
N ILE A 258 11.92 -8.32 10.09
CA ILE A 258 10.91 -7.74 10.98
C ILE A 258 10.10 -8.88 11.60
N GLY A 259 9.69 -8.77 12.86
CA GLY A 259 8.72 -9.67 13.47
C GLY A 259 7.55 -8.89 14.06
N VAL A 260 6.31 -9.25 13.73
CA VAL A 260 5.12 -8.54 14.23
C VAL A 260 4.08 -9.48 14.82
N THR A 261 3.15 -8.93 15.60
CA THR A 261 1.87 -9.59 15.88
C THR A 261 0.90 -9.42 14.71
N ASP A 262 -0.23 -10.12 14.73
CA ASP A 262 -1.38 -9.86 13.87
C ASP A 262 -2.25 -8.68 14.36
N SER A 263 -1.68 -7.77 15.16
CA SER A 263 -2.38 -6.56 15.61
C SER A 263 -2.94 -5.81 14.41
N ASN A 264 -4.17 -5.32 14.51
CA ASN A 264 -4.80 -4.48 13.48
C ASN A 264 -3.96 -3.22 13.14
N MET A 265 -3.07 -2.78 14.04
CA MET A 265 -2.14 -1.68 13.76
C MET A 265 -1.07 -2.01 12.70
N PHE A 266 -0.85 -3.29 12.39
CA PHE A 266 0.09 -3.77 11.38
C PHE A 266 -0.59 -4.26 10.09
N ARG A 267 -1.91 -4.09 9.96
CA ARG A 267 -2.69 -4.54 8.79
C ARG A 267 -2.09 -4.14 7.44
N HIS A 268 -1.48 -2.95 7.36
CA HIS A 268 -0.84 -2.44 6.14
C HIS A 268 0.27 -3.35 5.59
N ILE A 269 0.88 -4.20 6.43
CA ILE A 269 1.73 -5.30 5.96
C ILE A 269 1.05 -6.67 6.11
N THR A 270 0.36 -6.92 7.23
CA THR A 270 -0.13 -8.27 7.57
C THR A 270 -1.38 -8.71 6.80
N SER A 271 -2.17 -7.79 6.24
CA SER A 271 -3.32 -8.11 5.40
C SER A 271 -2.94 -8.36 3.95
N ASP A 272 -1.68 -8.20 3.60
CA ASP A 272 -1.25 -8.40 2.23
C ASP A 272 -1.12 -9.88 1.88
N LYS A 273 -1.56 -10.24 0.68
CA LYS A 273 -1.59 -11.62 0.18
C LYS A 273 -0.20 -12.23 0.08
N SER A 274 0.79 -11.45 -0.37
CA SER A 274 2.18 -11.95 -0.40
C SER A 274 2.76 -12.13 1.02
N PHE A 275 2.12 -11.57 2.05
CA PHE A 275 2.42 -11.84 3.45
C PHE A 275 1.74 -13.14 3.93
N LEU A 276 0.51 -13.43 3.44
CA LEU A 276 -0.29 -14.60 3.80
C LEU A 276 0.21 -15.91 3.17
N GLU A 277 0.43 -15.93 1.85
CA GLU A 277 0.83 -17.13 1.08
C GLU A 277 2.16 -17.74 1.54
N ASN A 278 2.95 -16.87 2.13
CA ASN A 278 4.34 -17.08 2.44
C ASN A 278 4.50 -17.56 3.91
N ASN A 279 3.44 -17.48 4.73
CA ASN A 279 3.48 -17.63 6.20
C ASN A 279 4.43 -16.65 6.90
N ILE A 280 4.63 -15.47 6.33
CA ILE A 280 5.78 -14.64 6.69
C ILE A 280 5.41 -13.58 7.73
N THR A 281 6.28 -13.44 8.74
CA THR A 281 6.38 -12.33 9.70
C THR A 281 5.43 -12.29 10.91
N ILE A 282 4.24 -12.89 10.85
CA ILE A 282 3.37 -12.93 12.04
C ILE A 282 3.99 -13.90 13.04
N PHE A 283 4.71 -13.35 14.00
CA PHE A 283 5.39 -14.11 15.04
C PHE A 283 4.38 -14.70 16.03
N ILE A 284 3.45 -13.88 16.51
CA ILE A 284 2.43 -14.25 17.50
C ILE A 284 1.05 -13.79 17.03
N THR A 285 0.04 -14.65 17.17
CA THR A 285 -1.36 -14.23 17.08
C THR A 285 -1.84 -13.68 18.42
N ASN A 286 -2.35 -12.46 18.42
CA ASN A 286 -3.18 -11.91 19.47
C ASN A 286 -4.49 -12.71 19.47
N ARG A 287 -4.66 -13.56 20.48
CA ARG A 287 -5.94 -14.18 20.75
C ARG A 287 -6.72 -13.30 21.71
N SER A 288 -7.98 -13.03 21.39
CA SER A 288 -8.86 -12.31 22.30
C SER A 288 -9.30 -13.22 23.46
N ALA A 289 -9.66 -12.63 24.61
CA ALA A 289 -10.33 -13.38 25.68
C ALA A 289 -11.65 -14.01 25.19
N ASP A 290 -12.29 -13.39 24.19
CA ASP A 290 -13.52 -13.88 23.55
C ASP A 290 -13.28 -15.19 22.79
N ASP A 291 -12.10 -15.40 22.21
CA ASP A 291 -11.74 -16.67 21.57
C ASP A 291 -11.75 -17.83 22.56
N TYR A 292 -11.38 -17.59 23.82
CA TYR A 292 -11.48 -18.58 24.89
C TYR A 292 -12.93 -18.86 25.30
N GLY A 293 -13.76 -17.81 25.31
CA GLY A 293 -15.22 -17.88 25.51
C GLY A 293 -15.92 -18.70 24.43
N ASN A 294 -15.42 -18.73 23.21
CA ASN A 294 -16.04 -19.48 22.11
C ASN A 294 -15.54 -20.94 22.00
N LEU A 295 -14.54 -21.34 22.79
CA LEU A 295 -14.09 -22.74 22.82
C LEU A 295 -15.11 -23.63 23.53
N GLY A 296 -15.41 -24.79 22.95
CA GLY A 296 -16.19 -25.86 23.61
C GLY A 296 -15.53 -26.31 24.92
N LYS A 297 -16.34 -26.84 25.86
CA LYS A 297 -15.94 -27.18 27.24
C LYS A 297 -14.66 -28.02 27.31
N LEU A 298 -14.50 -29.01 26.44
CA LEU A 298 -13.31 -29.87 26.37
C LEU A 298 -12.04 -29.09 25.95
N LYS A 299 -12.13 -28.25 24.91
CA LYS A 299 -11.00 -27.41 24.48
C LYS A 299 -10.58 -26.43 25.57
N ARG A 300 -11.53 -25.84 26.32
CA ARG A 300 -11.21 -25.00 27.48
C ARG A 300 -10.43 -25.75 28.56
N ILE A 301 -10.79 -27.00 28.85
CA ILE A 301 -10.07 -27.84 29.82
C ILE A 301 -8.65 -28.15 29.34
N ILE A 302 -8.48 -28.60 28.09
CA ILE A 302 -7.16 -28.87 27.49
C ILE A 302 -6.27 -27.63 27.58
N VAL A 303 -6.84 -26.49 27.22
CA VAL A 303 -6.15 -25.21 27.28
C VAL A 303 -5.77 -24.84 28.71
N LYS A 304 -6.65 -25.00 29.70
CA LYS A 304 -6.31 -24.76 31.12
C LYS A 304 -5.17 -25.67 31.57
N ILE A 305 -5.20 -26.95 31.22
CA ILE A 305 -4.13 -27.90 31.54
C ILE A 305 -2.83 -27.45 30.88
N TYR A 306 -2.87 -27.07 29.60
CA TYR A 306 -1.72 -26.54 28.89
C TYR A 306 -1.13 -25.30 29.57
N ILE A 307 -1.96 -24.32 29.95
CA ILE A 307 -1.53 -23.13 30.72
C ILE A 307 -0.89 -23.55 32.04
N ILE A 308 -1.51 -24.48 32.79
CA ILE A 308 -0.97 -24.95 34.06
C ILE A 308 0.40 -25.62 33.86
N LEU A 309 0.52 -26.53 32.89
CA LEU A 309 1.78 -27.21 32.57
C LEU A 309 2.86 -26.23 32.12
N LYS A 310 2.54 -25.30 31.21
CA LYS A 310 3.43 -24.23 30.80
C LYS A 310 3.83 -23.37 32.00
N ARG A 311 2.88 -22.99 32.86
CA ARG A 311 3.15 -22.21 34.08
C ARG A 311 4.06 -22.98 35.04
N MET A 312 3.91 -24.30 35.16
CA MET A 312 4.79 -25.15 35.96
C MET A 312 6.21 -25.21 35.37
N ILE A 313 6.33 -25.45 34.05
CA ILE A 313 7.61 -25.46 33.34
C ILE A 313 8.30 -24.10 33.47
N TYR A 314 7.57 -23.01 33.23
CA TYR A 314 8.11 -21.67 33.38
C TYR A 314 8.38 -21.30 34.84
N SER A 315 7.56 -21.73 35.80
CA SER A 315 7.82 -21.47 37.22
C SER A 315 9.10 -22.16 37.67
N ARG A 316 9.30 -23.41 37.23
CA ARG A 316 10.51 -24.19 37.49
C ARG A 316 11.74 -23.58 36.82
N ASN A 317 11.61 -23.10 35.58
CA ASN A 317 12.75 -22.60 34.81
C ASN A 317 13.03 -21.09 35.03
N PHE A 318 12.03 -20.31 35.49
CA PHE A 318 12.04 -18.83 35.50
C PHE A 318 11.48 -18.21 36.81
N LYS A 319 11.39 -18.99 37.90
CA LYS A 319 10.96 -18.52 39.25
C LYS A 319 9.58 -17.84 39.29
N GLY A 320 8.63 -18.27 38.45
CA GLY A 320 7.20 -17.94 38.59
C GLY A 320 6.74 -16.57 38.09
N LYS A 321 7.53 -15.87 37.26
CA LYS A 321 7.33 -14.45 36.93
C LYS A 321 6.50 -14.13 35.66
N ILE A 322 5.87 -15.12 35.02
CA ILE A 322 5.16 -14.88 33.74
C ILE A 322 3.65 -14.72 33.99
N PRO A 323 3.01 -13.63 33.50
CA PRO A 323 1.56 -13.48 33.56
C PRO A 323 0.83 -14.62 32.84
N GLY A 324 -0.28 -15.12 33.39
CA GLY A 324 -0.96 -16.31 32.85
C GLY A 324 -1.50 -16.13 31.42
N GLU A 325 -1.87 -14.91 31.06
CA GLU A 325 -2.36 -14.49 29.74
C GLU A 325 -1.37 -14.83 28.61
N TRP A 326 -0.09 -14.89 28.96
CA TRP A 326 0.96 -15.13 27.99
C TRP A 326 1.12 -16.55 27.52
N LEU A 327 0.79 -17.49 28.40
CA LEU A 327 0.79 -18.90 28.10
C LEU A 327 -0.27 -19.27 27.04
N TRP A 328 -1.07 -18.29 26.63
CA TRP A 328 -2.10 -18.39 25.61
C TRP A 328 -1.68 -17.94 24.21
N THR A 329 -0.54 -17.26 24.08
CA THR A 329 -0.09 -16.77 22.78
C THR A 329 0.34 -17.93 21.88
N LYS A 330 -0.34 -18.07 20.73
CA LYS A 330 0.03 -19.06 19.72
C LYS A 330 1.12 -18.44 18.86
N LYS A 331 2.35 -18.96 18.98
CA LYS A 331 3.43 -18.67 18.02
C LYS A 331 3.04 -19.28 16.67
N LYS A 332 3.05 -18.46 15.62
CA LYS A 332 2.86 -18.92 14.23
C LYS A 332 4.20 -19.34 13.61
N VAL A 333 5.26 -18.57 13.89
CA VAL A 333 6.63 -18.75 13.36
C VAL A 333 7.64 -18.47 14.48
N LYS A 334 8.85 -19.02 14.41
CA LYS A 334 9.96 -18.70 15.34
C LYS A 334 10.75 -17.48 14.88
N LEU A 335 11.35 -16.72 15.80
CA LEU A 335 12.24 -15.59 15.47
C LEU A 335 13.44 -16.05 14.61
N LYS A 336 13.98 -17.24 14.89
CA LYS A 336 15.08 -17.83 14.09
C LYS A 336 14.68 -18.08 12.63
N GLU A 337 13.44 -18.49 12.39
CA GLU A 337 12.93 -18.74 11.03
C GLU A 337 12.77 -17.41 10.28
N ILE A 338 12.23 -16.38 10.93
CA ILE A 338 12.12 -15.03 10.36
C ILE A 338 13.50 -14.46 10.01
N ILE A 339 14.51 -14.62 10.88
CA ILE A 339 15.88 -14.18 10.61
C ILE A 339 16.44 -14.87 9.36
N ASN A 340 16.25 -16.19 9.23
CA ASN A 340 16.77 -16.97 8.11
C ASN A 340 16.09 -16.61 6.77
N GLN A 341 14.84 -16.17 6.79
CA GLN A 341 14.12 -15.74 5.59
C GLN A 341 14.59 -14.39 5.04
N GLY A 342 15.25 -13.57 5.86
CA GLY A 342 15.75 -12.26 5.43
C GLY A 342 14.61 -11.25 5.16
N THR A 343 14.78 -10.40 4.16
CA THR A 343 13.91 -9.23 3.89
C THR A 343 13.33 -9.20 2.49
N GLN A 344 13.51 -10.24 1.67
CA GLN A 344 13.12 -10.21 0.25
C GLN A 344 11.62 -9.92 0.07
N HIS A 345 10.77 -10.57 0.86
CA HIS A 345 9.31 -10.37 0.85
C HIS A 345 8.86 -8.96 1.30
N LEU A 346 9.76 -8.17 1.90
CA LEU A 346 9.48 -6.80 2.34
C LEU A 346 9.85 -5.75 1.28
N GLN A 347 10.66 -6.11 0.28
CA GLN A 347 11.23 -5.14 -0.67
C GLN A 347 10.16 -4.36 -1.44
N ARG A 348 9.08 -5.01 -1.84
CA ARG A 348 7.99 -4.32 -2.52
C ARG A 348 7.39 -3.17 -1.70
N PHE A 349 7.36 -3.26 -0.36
CA PHE A 349 6.82 -2.19 0.48
C PHE A 349 7.79 -1.01 0.53
N VAL A 350 9.10 -1.29 0.50
CA VAL A 350 10.12 -0.25 0.38
C VAL A 350 9.96 0.49 -0.95
N SER A 351 9.71 -0.24 -2.05
CA SER A 351 9.47 0.36 -3.37
C SER A 351 8.13 1.09 -3.45
N GLU A 352 7.04 0.50 -2.95
CA GLU A 352 5.69 1.08 -2.98
C GLU A 352 5.61 2.35 -2.12
N TRP A 353 6.25 2.35 -0.95
CA TRP A 353 6.21 3.44 0.02
C TRP A 353 7.44 4.34 -0.07
N SER A 354 7.99 4.48 -1.27
CA SER A 354 9.11 5.36 -1.57
C SER A 354 8.73 6.84 -1.41
N PRO A 355 9.72 7.73 -1.16
CA PRO A 355 9.51 9.17 -1.19
C PRO A 355 8.87 9.67 -2.50
N GLU A 356 9.29 9.11 -3.63
CA GLU A 356 8.82 9.48 -4.96
C GLU A 356 7.33 9.15 -5.13
N ASN A 357 6.90 7.95 -4.73
CA ASN A 357 5.48 7.59 -4.77
C ASN A 357 4.65 8.43 -3.82
N LEU A 358 5.17 8.78 -2.64
CA LEU A 358 4.48 9.67 -1.73
C LEU A 358 4.28 11.07 -2.35
N ILE A 359 5.30 11.60 -3.03
CA ILE A 359 5.19 12.87 -3.76
C ILE A 359 4.09 12.75 -4.82
N MET A 360 4.12 11.69 -5.64
CA MET A 360 3.10 11.45 -6.66
C MET A 360 1.68 11.36 -6.06
N ASP A 361 1.51 10.69 -4.92
CA ASP A 361 0.23 10.61 -4.22
C ASP A 361 -0.29 12.00 -3.81
N TYR A 362 0.57 12.84 -3.21
CA TYR A 362 0.15 14.18 -2.79
C TYR A 362 -0.10 15.10 -3.98
N GLU A 363 0.71 15.01 -5.04
CA GLU A 363 0.51 15.76 -6.28
C GLU A 363 -0.84 15.40 -6.92
N ARG A 364 -1.14 14.11 -7.05
CA ARG A 364 -2.41 13.58 -7.56
C ARG A 364 -3.61 14.02 -6.73
N ILE A 365 -3.48 14.05 -5.41
CA ILE A 365 -4.54 14.52 -4.51
C ILE A 365 -4.79 16.01 -4.73
N LEU A 366 -3.73 16.81 -4.79
CA LEU A 366 -3.83 18.24 -5.01
C LEU A 366 -4.39 18.57 -6.39
N ASP A 367 -4.04 17.81 -7.43
CA ASP A 367 -4.64 17.94 -8.75
C ASP A 367 -6.17 17.82 -8.69
N ARG A 368 -6.66 16.83 -7.95
CA ARG A 368 -8.11 16.62 -7.77
C ARG A 368 -8.75 17.75 -6.95
N VAL A 369 -8.08 18.24 -5.91
CA VAL A 369 -8.61 19.26 -5.01
C VAL A 369 -8.61 20.66 -5.66
N LEU A 370 -7.49 21.06 -6.27
CA LEU A 370 -7.25 22.41 -6.79
C LEU A 370 -7.85 22.61 -8.17
N HIS A 371 -7.68 21.65 -9.07
CA HIS A 371 -8.15 21.80 -10.45
C HIS A 371 -9.61 21.40 -10.62
N LYS A 372 -10.29 20.97 -9.53
CA LYS A 372 -11.67 20.45 -9.48
C LYS A 372 -12.05 19.92 -10.84
N LEU A 373 -11.29 18.90 -11.28
CA LEU A 373 -11.22 18.39 -12.66
C LEU A 373 -12.35 19.01 -13.46
N SER A 374 -12.08 20.13 -14.14
CA SER A 374 -13.03 20.65 -15.14
C SER A 374 -13.56 19.41 -15.81
N SER A 375 -14.89 19.20 -15.78
CA SER A 375 -15.60 17.98 -16.16
C SER A 375 -15.37 17.66 -17.64
N ASN A 376 -14.10 17.55 -17.99
CA ASN A 376 -13.49 17.13 -19.21
C ASN A 376 -13.72 15.64 -19.14
N ILE A 377 -14.92 15.29 -19.54
CA ILE A 377 -15.23 14.01 -20.14
C ILE A 377 -13.97 13.60 -20.91
N PRO A 378 -13.42 12.40 -20.68
CA PRO A 378 -12.26 11.91 -21.40
C PRO A 378 -12.45 12.24 -22.87
N ILE A 379 -11.54 13.05 -23.42
CA ILE A 379 -11.61 13.34 -24.86
C ILE A 379 -11.33 11.99 -25.52
N PHE A 380 -12.18 11.61 -26.47
CA PHE A 380 -11.95 10.39 -27.23
C PHE A 380 -10.91 10.67 -28.31
N CYS A 381 -9.88 9.84 -28.41
CA CYS A 381 -8.96 9.94 -29.54
C CYS A 381 -9.66 9.54 -30.84
N SER A 382 -9.61 10.40 -31.85
CA SER A 382 -10.06 10.04 -33.19
C SER A 382 -8.96 9.22 -33.90
N PHE A 383 -8.96 7.91 -33.68
CA PHE A 383 -8.15 7.02 -34.51
C PHE A 383 -8.77 6.82 -35.88
N ASP A 384 -7.93 6.68 -36.90
CA ASP A 384 -8.37 6.17 -38.20
C ASP A 384 -8.67 4.67 -38.07
N LYS A 385 -9.93 4.37 -37.70
CA LYS A 385 -10.41 3.01 -37.47
C LYS A 385 -10.19 2.11 -38.67
N LEU A 386 -10.10 2.65 -39.89
CA LEU A 386 -9.86 1.86 -41.10
C LEU A 386 -8.50 1.17 -41.08
N GLN A 387 -7.47 1.81 -40.50
CA GLN A 387 -6.12 1.24 -40.44
C GLN A 387 -6.03 0.03 -39.49
N LEU A 388 -6.83 0.04 -38.42
CA LEU A 388 -6.88 -1.04 -37.42
C LEU A 388 -7.55 -2.32 -37.93
N THR A 389 -8.21 -2.30 -39.10
CA THR A 389 -8.93 -3.48 -39.63
C THR A 389 -8.06 -4.44 -40.42
N SER A 390 -6.80 -4.09 -40.69
CA SER A 390 -5.88 -4.89 -41.51
C SER A 390 -5.24 -6.08 -40.76
N VAL A 391 -5.25 -6.04 -39.43
CA VAL A 391 -4.66 -7.05 -38.54
C VAL A 391 -5.67 -7.44 -37.46
N GLY A 392 -5.63 -8.69 -37.01
CA GLY A 392 -6.57 -9.19 -36.00
C GLY A 392 -7.96 -9.42 -36.55
N ILE A 393 -8.98 -9.33 -35.69
CA ILE A 393 -10.40 -9.48 -36.05
C ILE A 393 -10.94 -8.15 -36.60
N PRO A 394 -11.24 -8.02 -37.90
CA PRO A 394 -11.56 -6.73 -38.51
C PRO A 394 -12.85 -6.10 -38.00
N SER A 395 -13.81 -6.91 -37.55
CA SER A 395 -15.11 -6.44 -37.06
C SER A 395 -15.04 -5.83 -35.66
N ILE A 396 -13.94 -6.01 -34.93
CA ILE A 396 -13.81 -5.50 -33.56
C ILE A 396 -13.05 -4.19 -33.56
N ILE A 397 -13.81 -3.11 -33.42
CA ILE A 397 -13.34 -1.72 -33.40
C ILE A 397 -13.71 -0.97 -32.11
N LEU A 398 -14.24 -1.72 -31.12
CA LEU A 398 -14.55 -1.24 -29.78
C LEU A 398 -13.64 -1.95 -28.78
N PHE A 399 -12.88 -1.16 -28.03
CA PHE A 399 -11.79 -1.58 -27.16
C PHE A 399 -12.10 -1.37 -25.68
N ASN A 400 -12.85 -0.35 -25.28
CA ASN A 400 -13.31 -0.19 -23.90
C ASN A 400 -14.68 -0.85 -23.72
N ARG A 401 -14.70 -2.15 -23.43
CA ARG A 401 -15.92 -2.98 -23.40
C ARG A 401 -15.91 -4.14 -22.40
N ILE A 402 -17.08 -4.75 -22.22
CA ILE A 402 -17.24 -6.05 -21.55
C ILE A 402 -16.77 -7.20 -22.45
N LEU A 403 -16.17 -8.21 -21.82
CA LEU A 403 -15.67 -9.45 -22.42
C LEU A 403 -16.49 -10.67 -21.96
N ASP A 404 -17.77 -10.66 -22.33
CA ASP A 404 -18.74 -11.72 -22.03
C ASP A 404 -18.70 -12.90 -23.03
N ASN A 405 -19.71 -13.76 -23.00
CA ASN A 405 -19.86 -14.91 -23.89
C ASN A 405 -19.95 -14.50 -25.36
N SER A 406 -20.55 -13.34 -25.65
CA SER A 406 -20.56 -12.83 -27.02
C SER A 406 -19.15 -12.45 -27.46
N ALA A 407 -18.35 -11.86 -26.58
CA ALA A 407 -16.93 -11.63 -26.86
C ALA A 407 -16.17 -12.95 -27.05
N ARG A 408 -16.41 -13.99 -26.23
CA ARG A 408 -15.79 -15.32 -26.41
C ARG A 408 -16.02 -15.89 -27.81
N ASP A 409 -17.24 -15.76 -28.32
CA ASP A 409 -17.57 -16.19 -29.68
C ASP A 409 -16.85 -15.33 -30.74
N GLN A 410 -16.81 -14.01 -30.55
CA GLN A 410 -16.10 -13.09 -31.45
C GLN A 410 -14.60 -13.38 -31.53
N TYR A 411 -13.99 -13.72 -30.40
CA TYR A 411 -12.54 -13.95 -30.26
C TYR A 411 -12.10 -15.41 -30.41
N LYS A 412 -13.00 -16.31 -30.83
CA LYS A 412 -12.74 -17.74 -30.92
C LYS A 412 -11.48 -18.09 -31.73
N GLU A 413 -11.28 -17.43 -32.87
CA GLU A 413 -10.11 -17.65 -33.72
C GLU A 413 -8.80 -17.18 -33.05
N VAL A 414 -8.84 -16.08 -32.30
CA VAL A 414 -7.68 -15.59 -31.54
C VAL A 414 -7.38 -16.50 -30.36
N ILE A 415 -8.40 -17.08 -29.71
CA ILE A 415 -8.23 -18.11 -28.66
C ILE A 415 -7.57 -19.36 -29.25
N ASN A 416 -7.95 -19.77 -30.46
CA ASN A 416 -7.29 -20.88 -31.16
C ASN A 416 -5.82 -20.55 -31.46
N LYS A 417 -5.54 -19.33 -31.94
CA LYS A 417 -4.18 -18.83 -32.16
C LYS A 417 -3.34 -18.85 -30.86
N LEU A 418 -3.91 -18.42 -29.73
CA LEU A 418 -3.25 -18.53 -28.42
C LEU A 418 -2.96 -19.99 -28.04
N ARG A 419 -3.84 -20.93 -28.37
CA ARG A 419 -3.62 -22.37 -28.09
C ARG A 419 -2.52 -22.95 -28.97
N GLU A 420 -2.39 -22.52 -30.20
CA GLU A 420 -1.29 -22.93 -31.09
C GLU A 420 0.05 -22.33 -30.61
N LEU A 421 0.04 -21.07 -30.20
CA LEU A 421 1.25 -20.35 -29.80
C LEU A 421 1.66 -20.63 -28.35
N ALA A 422 0.76 -20.90 -27.42
CA ALA A 422 1.06 -21.12 -26.01
C ALA A 422 0.27 -22.30 -25.40
N PRO A 423 0.34 -23.51 -25.99
CA PRO A 423 -0.52 -24.65 -25.64
C PRO A 423 -0.43 -25.02 -24.16
N GLU A 424 0.78 -25.13 -23.62
CA GLU A 424 1.00 -25.57 -22.24
C GLU A 424 0.42 -24.61 -21.20
N VAL A 425 0.49 -23.30 -21.46
CA VAL A 425 0.06 -22.28 -20.52
C VAL A 425 -1.44 -22.06 -20.63
N ILE A 426 -1.99 -22.02 -21.85
CA ILE A 426 -3.44 -21.83 -22.03
C ILE A 426 -4.25 -22.99 -21.45
N GLU A 427 -3.71 -24.21 -21.46
CA GLU A 427 -4.38 -25.40 -20.94
C GLU A 427 -4.46 -25.41 -19.39
N ARG A 428 -3.54 -24.70 -18.72
CA ARG A 428 -3.60 -24.50 -17.26
C ARG A 428 -4.61 -23.42 -16.84
N LYS A 429 -5.01 -22.53 -17.77
CA LYS A 429 -5.94 -21.44 -17.48
C LYS A 429 -7.39 -21.90 -17.53
N ILE A 430 -8.24 -21.19 -16.79
CA ILE A 430 -9.69 -21.34 -16.88
C ILE A 430 -10.13 -20.98 -18.30
N HIS A 431 -10.85 -21.88 -18.94
CA HIS A 431 -11.17 -21.79 -20.36
C HIS A 431 -11.86 -20.46 -20.70
N GLU A 432 -12.85 -20.08 -19.92
CA GLU A 432 -13.67 -18.89 -20.07
C GLU A 432 -12.89 -17.59 -19.83
N ALA A 433 -11.82 -17.62 -19.03
CA ALA A 433 -10.98 -16.46 -18.75
C ALA A 433 -9.99 -16.13 -19.88
N ASN A 434 -9.75 -17.07 -20.81
CA ASN A 434 -8.85 -16.86 -21.96
C ASN A 434 -9.32 -15.75 -22.91
N ILE A 435 -10.56 -15.27 -22.78
CA ILE A 435 -11.05 -14.10 -23.52
C ILE A 435 -10.23 -12.83 -23.26
N GLN A 436 -9.76 -12.64 -22.03
CA GLN A 436 -8.93 -11.49 -21.67
C GLN A 436 -7.62 -11.50 -22.46
N GLN A 437 -6.97 -12.67 -22.51
CA GLN A 437 -5.71 -12.89 -23.25
C GLN A 437 -5.92 -12.72 -24.76
N ALA A 438 -7.05 -13.19 -25.29
CA ALA A 438 -7.37 -13.06 -26.71
C ALA A 438 -7.61 -11.60 -27.10
N PHE A 439 -8.34 -10.86 -26.26
CA PHE A 439 -8.53 -9.42 -26.43
C PHE A 439 -7.19 -8.67 -26.46
N VAL A 440 -6.30 -8.95 -25.49
CA VAL A 440 -4.98 -8.30 -25.40
C VAL A 440 -4.13 -8.61 -26.62
N LEU A 441 -4.02 -9.89 -27.03
CA LEU A 441 -3.25 -10.26 -28.22
C LEU A 441 -3.74 -9.53 -29.48
N ASP A 442 -5.04 -9.58 -29.75
CA ASP A 442 -5.65 -8.92 -30.92
C ASP A 442 -5.42 -7.41 -30.92
N THR A 443 -5.64 -6.77 -29.75
CA THR A 443 -5.51 -5.32 -29.60
C THR A 443 -4.06 -4.86 -29.73
N VAL A 444 -3.11 -5.60 -29.13
CA VAL A 444 -1.68 -5.31 -29.27
C VAL A 444 -1.25 -5.45 -30.73
N GLU A 445 -1.61 -6.54 -31.43
CA GLU A 445 -1.25 -6.71 -32.84
C GLU A 445 -1.79 -5.58 -33.73
N LYS A 446 -3.04 -5.14 -33.49
CA LYS A 446 -3.65 -4.02 -34.20
C LYS A 446 -2.85 -2.73 -34.06
N PHE A 447 -2.54 -2.32 -32.83
CA PHE A 447 -1.80 -1.08 -32.61
C PHE A 447 -0.31 -1.20 -32.98
N ALA A 448 0.30 -2.36 -32.74
CA ALA A 448 1.69 -2.62 -33.10
C ALA A 448 1.92 -2.57 -34.61
N SER A 449 0.92 -2.94 -35.42
CA SER A 449 1.00 -2.86 -36.89
C SER A 449 1.16 -1.44 -37.44
N GLN A 450 0.85 -0.42 -36.63
CA GLN A 450 0.95 0.99 -37.00
C GLN A 450 2.30 1.62 -36.64
N ILE A 451 3.15 0.89 -35.94
CA ILE A 451 4.40 1.41 -35.36
C ILE A 451 5.56 0.60 -35.94
N ASP A 452 6.57 1.27 -36.50
CA ASP A 452 7.80 0.59 -36.87
C ASP A 452 8.59 0.22 -35.61
N LYS A 453 8.71 -1.08 -35.32
CA LYS A 453 9.44 -1.64 -34.17
C LYS A 453 8.99 -1.06 -32.82
N PRO A 454 7.74 -1.31 -32.41
CA PRO A 454 7.21 -0.79 -31.14
C PRO A 454 8.04 -1.27 -29.94
N GLN A 455 8.26 -0.36 -28.99
CA GLN A 455 8.73 -0.70 -27.65
C GLN A 455 7.53 -1.11 -26.79
N MET A 456 7.53 -2.35 -26.33
CA MET A 456 6.41 -2.93 -25.59
C MET A 456 6.80 -3.31 -24.16
N LEU A 457 5.88 -3.06 -23.22
CA LEU A 457 5.97 -3.51 -21.83
C LEU A 457 4.76 -4.39 -21.48
N CYS A 458 5.02 -5.58 -20.96
CA CYS A 458 4.00 -6.45 -20.36
C CYS A 458 4.14 -6.42 -18.84
N ILE A 459 3.06 -6.02 -18.16
CA ILE A 459 2.99 -5.98 -16.70
C ILE A 459 2.11 -7.14 -16.23
N GLY A 460 2.62 -7.99 -15.32
CA GLY A 460 1.98 -9.24 -14.91
C GLY A 460 2.19 -10.36 -15.92
N SER A 461 3.42 -10.51 -16.42
CA SER A 461 3.75 -11.45 -17.50
C SER A 461 3.79 -12.93 -17.10
N PHE A 462 3.70 -13.27 -15.80
CA PHE A 462 3.75 -14.66 -15.35
C PHE A 462 2.53 -15.45 -15.87
N GLU A 463 2.82 -16.48 -16.67
CA GLU A 463 1.81 -17.27 -17.37
C GLU A 463 0.88 -16.43 -18.28
N ASP A 464 1.31 -15.28 -18.78
CA ASP A 464 0.53 -14.49 -19.74
C ASP A 464 0.64 -15.07 -21.16
N THR A 465 -0.45 -15.65 -21.67
CA THR A 465 -0.46 -16.32 -22.97
C THR A 465 -0.39 -15.33 -24.14
N ALA A 466 -0.87 -14.09 -23.96
CA ALA A 466 -0.73 -13.03 -24.95
C ALA A 466 0.74 -12.61 -25.11
N ALA A 467 1.45 -12.35 -24.02
CA ALA A 467 2.88 -12.02 -24.01
C ALA A 467 3.73 -13.14 -24.62
N ILE A 468 3.48 -14.39 -24.25
CA ILE A 468 4.16 -15.56 -24.84
C ILE A 468 3.91 -15.62 -26.35
N SER A 469 2.67 -15.42 -26.77
CA SER A 469 2.27 -15.48 -28.18
C SER A 469 2.90 -14.35 -29.00
N LEU A 470 2.88 -13.12 -28.48
CA LEU A 470 3.52 -11.97 -29.10
C LEU A 470 5.04 -12.17 -29.27
N LYS A 471 5.73 -12.75 -28.29
CA LYS A 471 7.15 -13.12 -28.43
C LYS A 471 7.37 -14.14 -29.55
N LYS A 472 6.50 -15.15 -29.70
CA LYS A 472 6.56 -16.11 -30.81
C LYS A 472 6.24 -15.49 -32.17
N LEU A 473 5.52 -14.38 -32.19
CA LEU A 473 5.28 -13.55 -33.37
C LEU A 473 6.40 -12.54 -33.63
N ASN A 474 7.54 -12.67 -32.93
CA ASN A 474 8.75 -11.85 -33.03
C ASN A 474 8.63 -10.40 -32.52
N TYR A 475 7.63 -10.10 -31.68
CA TYR A 475 7.61 -8.83 -30.96
C TYR A 475 8.64 -8.85 -29.82
N LYS A 476 9.29 -7.69 -29.60
CA LYS A 476 10.18 -7.47 -28.46
C LYS A 476 9.36 -6.89 -27.31
N ILE A 477 9.34 -7.60 -26.20
CA ILE A 477 8.53 -7.25 -25.03
C ILE A 477 9.45 -7.25 -23.81
N GLU A 478 9.44 -6.14 -23.09
CA GLU A 478 9.98 -6.10 -21.73
C GLU A 478 8.93 -6.60 -20.75
N GLU A 479 9.32 -7.49 -19.84
CA GLU A 479 8.41 -8.23 -18.96
C GLU A 479 8.63 -7.84 -17.50
N VAL A 480 7.56 -7.46 -16.81
CA VAL A 480 7.56 -7.08 -15.40
C VAL A 480 6.55 -7.94 -14.66
N ASP A 481 7.01 -8.71 -13.68
CA ASP A 481 6.16 -9.57 -12.87
C ASP A 481 6.81 -9.90 -11.52
N PRO A 482 6.12 -9.78 -10.38
CA PRO A 482 6.70 -10.08 -9.06
C PRO A 482 7.14 -11.55 -8.87
N VAL A 483 6.59 -12.49 -9.64
CA VAL A 483 6.99 -13.90 -9.64
C VAL A 483 8.28 -14.12 -10.45
N ILE A 484 8.50 -13.31 -11.49
CA ILE A 484 9.65 -13.46 -12.40
C ILE A 484 10.82 -12.59 -11.96
N ASN A 485 10.58 -11.30 -11.71
CA ASN A 485 11.61 -10.32 -11.41
C ASN A 485 11.21 -9.35 -10.28
N TYR A 486 10.29 -8.44 -10.53
CA TYR A 486 9.88 -7.38 -9.63
C TYR A 486 8.49 -6.84 -10.00
N ASP A 487 7.82 -6.19 -9.04
CA ASP A 487 6.57 -5.48 -9.28
C ASP A 487 6.78 -4.18 -10.09
N LEU A 488 5.69 -3.60 -10.60
CA LEU A 488 5.72 -2.36 -11.39
C LEU A 488 6.34 -1.19 -10.65
N SER A 489 6.10 -1.05 -9.34
CA SER A 489 6.65 0.08 -8.58
C SER A 489 8.15 -0.06 -8.44
N THR A 490 8.65 -1.25 -8.13
CA THR A 490 10.08 -1.56 -8.11
C THR A 490 10.72 -1.32 -9.48
N PHE A 491 10.06 -1.73 -10.57
CA PHE A 491 10.50 -1.42 -11.93
C PHE A 491 10.60 0.08 -12.19
N PHE A 492 9.54 0.82 -11.88
CA PHE A 492 9.41 2.25 -12.15
C PHE A 492 10.50 3.10 -11.46
N HIS A 493 10.94 2.69 -10.27
CA HIS A 493 11.98 3.40 -9.52
C HIS A 493 13.40 2.90 -9.80
N ASN A 494 13.58 1.87 -10.62
CA ASN A 494 14.91 1.45 -11.01
C ASN A 494 15.58 2.57 -11.82
N HIS A 495 16.79 2.96 -11.44
CA HIS A 495 17.60 3.97 -12.11
C HIS A 495 17.83 3.71 -13.61
N SER A 496 17.75 2.45 -14.05
CA SER A 496 17.85 2.09 -15.48
C SER A 496 16.53 2.24 -16.25
N THR A 497 15.40 2.40 -15.57
CA THR A 497 14.09 2.48 -16.20
C THR A 497 13.90 3.84 -16.85
N LEU A 498 13.75 3.81 -18.17
CA LEU A 498 13.41 4.99 -18.94
C LEU A 498 11.90 5.19 -18.90
N LYS A 499 11.48 6.41 -18.59
CA LYS A 499 10.06 6.83 -18.57
C LYS A 499 9.71 7.48 -19.91
N GLY A 500 8.45 7.35 -20.31
CA GLY A 500 7.95 7.96 -21.55
C GLY A 500 8.53 7.36 -22.83
N ILE A 501 8.83 6.07 -22.86
CA ILE A 501 9.44 5.41 -24.05
C ILE A 501 8.59 4.28 -24.63
N TYR A 502 7.61 3.77 -23.89
CA TYR A 502 6.84 2.61 -24.32
C TYR A 502 5.70 3.03 -25.25
N ASN A 503 5.71 2.50 -26.47
CA ASN A 503 4.62 2.74 -27.42
C ASN A 503 3.38 1.91 -27.06
N ILE A 504 3.58 0.72 -26.48
CA ILE A 504 2.49 -0.14 -26.02
C ILE A 504 2.81 -0.69 -24.63
N ILE A 505 1.90 -0.49 -23.69
CA ILE A 505 1.91 -1.16 -22.39
C ILE A 505 0.67 -2.02 -22.29
N PHE A 506 0.79 -3.28 -21.87
CA PHE A 506 -0.38 -4.14 -21.69
C PHE A 506 -0.28 -4.99 -20.42
N SER A 507 -1.44 -5.34 -19.88
CA SER A 507 -1.56 -6.09 -18.64
C SER A 507 -2.87 -6.87 -18.62
N THR A 508 -2.82 -8.18 -18.40
CA THR A 508 -3.99 -9.05 -18.47
C THR A 508 -4.38 -9.56 -17.09
N SER A 509 -5.53 -9.14 -16.57
CA SER A 509 -6.05 -9.60 -15.27
C SER A 509 -5.06 -9.34 -14.12
N VAL A 510 -4.63 -8.08 -13.99
CA VAL A 510 -3.67 -7.68 -12.94
C VAL A 510 -4.26 -6.64 -12.01
N LEU A 511 -5.07 -5.72 -12.53
CA LEU A 511 -5.48 -4.50 -11.84
C LEU A 511 -6.22 -4.81 -10.52
N GLU A 512 -7.09 -5.83 -10.53
CA GLU A 512 -7.83 -6.37 -9.39
C GLU A 512 -6.92 -6.97 -8.30
N HIS A 513 -5.71 -7.39 -8.66
CA HIS A 513 -4.71 -7.93 -7.74
C HIS A 513 -3.78 -6.84 -7.17
N ILE A 514 -3.96 -5.57 -7.55
CA ILE A 514 -3.15 -4.45 -7.06
C ILE A 514 -3.87 -3.67 -5.96
N ARG A 515 -3.24 -3.57 -4.78
CA ARG A 515 -3.78 -2.83 -3.63
C ARG A 515 -3.83 -1.31 -3.84
N ASN A 516 -2.85 -0.76 -4.55
CA ASN A 516 -2.76 0.64 -4.92
C ASN A 516 -2.92 0.80 -6.44
N ASP A 517 -4.11 0.47 -6.92
CA ASP A 517 -4.49 0.54 -8.34
C ASP A 517 -4.34 1.96 -8.92
N GLU A 518 -4.58 3.00 -8.12
CA GLU A 518 -4.39 4.39 -8.54
C GLU A 518 -2.92 4.73 -8.85
N LEU A 519 -1.98 4.29 -8.00
CA LEU A 519 -0.54 4.44 -8.26
C LEU A 519 -0.11 3.63 -9.48
N PHE A 520 -0.60 2.40 -9.61
CA PHE A 520 -0.32 1.52 -10.75
C PHE A 520 -0.70 2.17 -12.08
N VAL A 521 -1.91 2.71 -12.19
CA VAL A 521 -2.37 3.40 -13.40
C VAL A 521 -1.55 4.66 -13.66
N THR A 522 -1.22 5.43 -12.62
CA THR A 522 -0.39 6.64 -12.75
C THR A 522 1.01 6.30 -13.29
N GLN A 523 1.63 5.23 -12.79
CA GLN A 523 2.95 4.78 -13.27
C GLN A 523 2.89 4.34 -14.75
N ILE A 524 1.81 3.69 -15.18
CA ILE A 524 1.60 3.35 -16.61
C ILE A 524 1.56 4.63 -17.47
N VAL A 525 0.80 5.65 -17.07
CA VAL A 525 0.72 6.93 -17.79
C VAL A 525 2.09 7.60 -17.94
N GLU A 526 2.92 7.56 -16.90
CA GLU A 526 4.28 8.11 -16.91
C GLU A 526 5.25 7.30 -17.80
N LEU A 527 5.08 5.98 -17.88
CA LEU A 527 5.91 5.10 -18.72
C LEU A 527 5.57 5.20 -20.21
N LEU A 528 4.32 5.52 -20.56
CA LEU A 528 3.87 5.66 -21.95
C LEU A 528 4.60 6.81 -22.69
N ASP A 529 5.08 6.52 -23.88
CA ASP A 529 5.52 7.52 -24.87
C ASP A 529 4.32 8.37 -25.33
N VAL A 530 4.60 9.55 -25.89
CA VAL A 530 3.59 10.38 -26.55
C VAL A 530 2.98 9.60 -27.72
N GLY A 531 1.64 9.52 -27.75
CA GLY A 531 0.92 8.66 -28.69
C GLY A 531 0.91 7.17 -28.34
N GLY A 532 1.60 6.76 -27.27
CA GLY A 532 1.63 5.39 -26.77
C GLY A 532 0.29 4.95 -26.18
N ILE A 533 0.03 3.65 -26.16
CA ILE A 533 -1.25 3.04 -25.81
C ILE A 533 -1.10 2.06 -24.65
N ALA A 534 -2.00 2.15 -23.67
CA ALA A 534 -2.15 1.16 -22.61
C ALA A 534 -3.39 0.28 -22.86
N ILE A 535 -3.23 -1.04 -22.67
CA ILE A 535 -4.27 -2.05 -22.87
C ILE A 535 -4.40 -2.89 -21.60
N LEU A 536 -5.46 -2.69 -20.83
CA LEU A 536 -5.65 -3.34 -19.53
C LEU A 536 -6.95 -4.16 -19.54
N THR A 537 -6.92 -5.34 -18.92
CA THR A 537 -8.11 -6.13 -18.61
C THR A 537 -8.21 -6.37 -17.11
N PHE A 538 -9.43 -6.55 -16.60
CA PHE A 538 -9.67 -6.73 -15.17
C PHE A 538 -11.03 -7.36 -14.88
N ASP A 539 -11.14 -7.91 -13.68
CA ASP A 539 -12.37 -8.51 -13.14
C ASP A 539 -13.41 -7.42 -12.78
N TYR A 540 -14.65 -7.61 -13.25
CA TYR A 540 -15.68 -6.59 -13.28
C TYR A 540 -17.06 -7.11 -12.86
N ASP A 541 -17.70 -6.40 -11.93
CA ASP A 541 -19.10 -6.60 -11.59
C ASP A 541 -19.69 -5.27 -11.11
N ASP A 542 -20.55 -4.64 -11.92
CA ASP A 542 -21.14 -3.34 -11.60
C ASP A 542 -22.11 -3.41 -10.39
N ARG A 543 -22.44 -4.62 -9.94
CA ARG A 543 -23.27 -4.87 -8.75
C ARG A 543 -22.41 -5.04 -7.48
N TYR A 544 -21.09 -5.06 -7.61
CA TYR A 544 -20.18 -5.23 -6.49
C TYR A 544 -20.31 -4.05 -5.51
N HIS A 545 -20.53 -4.38 -4.24
CA HIS A 545 -20.48 -3.44 -3.14
C HIS A 545 -19.30 -3.76 -2.24
N PHE A 546 -18.77 -2.73 -1.60
CA PHE A 546 -17.71 -2.91 -0.63
C PHE A 546 -18.16 -3.82 0.53
N GLY A 547 -17.33 -4.84 0.81
CA GLY A 547 -17.60 -5.87 1.82
C GLY A 547 -18.21 -7.14 1.24
N ASP A 548 -18.60 -7.15 -0.04
CA ASP A 548 -19.01 -8.36 -0.72
C ASP A 548 -17.86 -9.37 -0.81
N GLN A 549 -18.21 -10.65 -0.91
CA GLN A 549 -17.23 -11.71 -1.08
C GLN A 549 -16.68 -11.68 -2.50
N ILE A 550 -15.36 -11.67 -2.61
CA ILE A 550 -14.60 -11.68 -3.87
C ILE A 550 -13.61 -12.85 -3.87
N PRO A 551 -13.04 -13.22 -5.03
CA PRO A 551 -11.91 -14.14 -5.09
C PRO A 551 -10.81 -13.75 -4.09
N LEU A 552 -10.12 -14.74 -3.51
CA LEU A 552 -9.14 -14.52 -2.45
C LEU A 552 -7.90 -13.79 -2.95
N GLU A 553 -7.62 -13.88 -4.23
CA GLU A 553 -6.57 -13.25 -5.02
C GLU A 553 -6.89 -11.80 -5.41
N ASP A 554 -8.15 -11.37 -5.32
CA ASP A 554 -8.58 -10.00 -5.67
C ASP A 554 -8.67 -9.06 -4.48
N TYR A 555 -8.18 -7.83 -4.64
CA TYR A 555 -8.47 -6.76 -3.69
C TYR A 555 -9.85 -6.14 -3.93
N ARG A 556 -10.40 -6.29 -5.15
CA ARG A 556 -11.70 -5.76 -5.54
C ARG A 556 -12.17 -6.31 -6.89
N LEU A 557 -13.47 -6.21 -7.13
CA LEU A 557 -14.03 -6.19 -8.49
C LEU A 557 -14.25 -4.71 -8.89
N TYR A 558 -14.11 -4.40 -10.18
CA TYR A 558 -14.33 -3.06 -10.69
C TYR A 558 -15.81 -2.81 -11.05
N THR A 559 -16.24 -1.56 -10.87
CA THR A 559 -17.56 -1.05 -11.26
C THR A 559 -17.41 0.13 -12.22
N GLN A 560 -18.48 0.55 -12.91
CA GLN A 560 -18.47 1.79 -13.69
C GLN A 560 -18.12 2.99 -12.83
N LYS A 561 -18.62 3.01 -11.60
CA LYS A 561 -18.37 4.08 -10.65
C LYS A 561 -16.87 4.21 -10.37
N ASP A 562 -16.19 3.09 -10.14
CA ASP A 562 -14.75 3.09 -9.92
C ASP A 562 -13.98 3.61 -11.12
N LEU A 563 -14.34 3.16 -12.32
CA LEU A 563 -13.68 3.62 -13.53
C LEU A 563 -13.89 5.13 -13.71
N LYS A 564 -15.14 5.61 -13.63
CA LYS A 564 -15.48 7.02 -13.86
C LYS A 564 -14.96 7.97 -12.80
N GLU A 565 -15.06 7.60 -11.52
CA GLU A 565 -14.76 8.51 -10.41
C GLU A 565 -13.34 8.35 -9.85
N ARG A 566 -12.69 7.19 -10.05
CA ARG A 566 -11.36 6.91 -9.49
C ARG A 566 -10.28 6.70 -10.52
N ILE A 567 -10.51 5.91 -11.58
CA ILE A 567 -9.44 5.54 -12.51
C ILE A 567 -9.28 6.54 -13.65
N LEU A 568 -10.35 6.89 -14.37
CA LEU A 568 -10.29 7.83 -15.50
C LEU A 568 -9.71 9.20 -15.11
N PRO A 569 -10.00 9.76 -13.91
CA PRO A 569 -9.36 10.99 -13.44
C PRO A 569 -7.82 10.94 -13.33
N LEU A 570 -7.22 9.76 -13.34
CA LEU A 570 -5.76 9.56 -13.26
C LEU A 570 -5.08 9.59 -14.62
N LEU A 571 -5.86 9.53 -15.71
CA LEU A 571 -5.37 9.50 -17.07
C LEU A 571 -5.01 10.92 -17.56
N VAL A 572 -4.25 11.65 -16.74
CA VAL A 572 -3.84 13.04 -17.03
C VAL A 572 -2.97 13.05 -18.28
N GLY A 573 -3.36 13.85 -19.28
CA GLY A 573 -2.68 13.88 -20.57
C GLY A 573 -2.94 12.65 -21.44
N CYS A 574 -3.93 11.82 -21.10
CA CYS A 574 -4.37 10.68 -21.88
C CYS A 574 -5.84 10.81 -22.27
N SER A 575 -6.27 9.97 -23.21
CA SER A 575 -7.60 9.91 -23.80
C SER A 575 -8.02 8.46 -23.98
N LEU A 576 -9.30 8.15 -23.79
CA LEU A 576 -9.82 6.83 -24.15
C LEU A 576 -9.77 6.65 -25.67
N VAL A 577 -9.43 5.45 -26.13
CA VAL A 577 -9.37 5.16 -27.58
C VAL A 577 -10.76 5.12 -28.23
N ASP A 578 -11.81 4.93 -27.43
CA ASP A 578 -13.22 4.99 -27.83
C ASP A 578 -14.15 5.18 -26.63
N GLU A 579 -15.45 5.34 -26.92
CA GLU A 579 -16.50 5.45 -25.91
C GLU A 579 -16.66 4.12 -25.14
N PRO A 580 -16.57 4.14 -23.80
CA PRO A 580 -16.64 2.93 -23.01
C PRO A 580 -18.05 2.35 -22.98
N ASN A 581 -18.16 1.03 -23.15
CA ASN A 581 -19.38 0.26 -22.96
C ASN A 581 -19.18 -0.82 -21.90
N TRP A 582 -19.39 -0.45 -20.63
CA TRP A 582 -19.23 -1.33 -19.47
C TRP A 582 -20.55 -1.77 -18.85
N ASP A 583 -21.68 -1.62 -19.55
CA ASP A 583 -22.97 -2.07 -19.04
C ASP A 583 -23.04 -3.61 -19.08
N CYS A 584 -23.07 -4.24 -17.90
CA CYS A 584 -23.24 -5.68 -17.75
C CYS A 584 -24.16 -6.02 -16.57
N PRO A 585 -25.49 -6.04 -16.75
CA PRO A 585 -26.41 -6.41 -15.68
C PRO A 585 -26.34 -7.89 -15.29
N ASN A 586 -25.86 -8.74 -16.21
CA ASN A 586 -25.84 -10.19 -16.07
C ASN A 586 -24.41 -10.71 -16.32
N PRO A 587 -23.53 -10.68 -15.31
CA PRO A 587 -22.22 -11.28 -15.44
C PRO A 587 -22.31 -12.77 -15.73
N ASP A 588 -21.35 -13.26 -16.49
CA ASP A 588 -21.44 -14.53 -17.20
C ASP A 588 -20.26 -15.49 -16.91
N PHE A 589 -19.40 -15.10 -15.97
CA PHE A 589 -18.29 -15.91 -15.48
C PHE A 589 -18.53 -16.29 -14.01
N THR A 590 -18.41 -17.58 -13.72
CA THR A 590 -18.55 -18.12 -12.36
C THR A 590 -17.21 -18.70 -11.90
N TYR A 591 -16.49 -17.96 -11.06
CA TYR A 591 -15.23 -18.42 -10.48
C TYR A 591 -15.50 -19.37 -9.31
N VAL A 592 -14.87 -20.55 -9.37
CA VAL A 592 -14.95 -21.64 -8.36
C VAL A 592 -16.38 -21.99 -7.91
N GLY A 593 -17.37 -21.83 -8.79
CA GLY A 593 -18.78 -22.10 -8.49
C GLY A 593 -19.43 -21.11 -7.51
N LYS A 594 -18.76 -20.01 -7.18
CA LYS A 594 -19.13 -19.14 -6.05
C LYS A 594 -19.24 -17.66 -6.44
N TYR A 595 -18.25 -17.13 -7.14
CA TYR A 595 -18.19 -15.69 -7.44
C TYR A 595 -18.68 -15.46 -8.87
N ASN A 596 -19.68 -14.60 -9.05
CA ASN A 596 -20.29 -14.34 -10.34
C ASN A 596 -19.96 -12.93 -10.79
N TYR A 597 -19.10 -12.80 -11.80
CA TYR A 597 -18.65 -11.53 -12.36
C TYR A 597 -18.38 -11.70 -13.87
N THR A 598 -17.88 -10.67 -14.54
CA THR A 598 -17.44 -10.73 -15.94
C THR A 598 -16.10 -10.02 -16.07
N PHE A 599 -15.55 -9.92 -17.28
CA PHE A 599 -14.30 -9.19 -17.50
C PHE A 599 -14.57 -7.90 -18.27
N ALA A 600 -13.81 -6.85 -17.98
CA ALA A 600 -13.87 -5.59 -18.70
C ALA A 600 -12.48 -5.15 -19.15
N THR A 601 -12.46 -4.11 -19.98
CA THR A 601 -11.25 -3.59 -20.63
C THR A 601 -11.16 -2.09 -20.48
N LEU A 602 -9.93 -1.59 -20.30
CA LEU A 602 -9.59 -0.18 -20.28
C LEU A 602 -8.42 0.05 -21.25
N VAL A 603 -8.68 0.80 -22.31
CA VAL A 603 -7.71 1.12 -23.36
C VAL A 603 -7.65 2.63 -23.55
N PHE A 604 -6.47 3.19 -23.36
CA PHE A 604 -6.23 4.64 -23.45
C PHE A 604 -4.91 4.95 -24.14
N GLN A 605 -4.81 6.15 -24.71
CA GLN A 605 -3.63 6.66 -25.39
C GLN A 605 -3.12 7.93 -24.71
N LYS A 606 -1.81 8.10 -24.64
CA LYS A 606 -1.19 9.37 -24.23
C LYS A 606 -1.28 10.40 -25.35
N ASN A 607 -1.80 11.58 -25.04
CA ASN A 607 -2.07 12.64 -26.01
C ASN A 607 -0.77 13.19 -26.61
N ASN A 608 -0.82 13.57 -27.89
CA ASN A 608 0.19 14.41 -28.52
C ASN A 608 0.05 15.82 -27.93
N LEU A 609 1.02 16.23 -27.10
CA LEU A 609 1.08 17.57 -26.52
C LEU A 609 1.39 18.65 -27.56
#